data_AF-D0NNZ1-F1
#
_entry.id   AF-D0NNZ1-F1
#
_cell.length_a   1.000
_cell.length_b   1.000
_cell.length_c   1.000
_cell.angle_alpha   90.00
_cell.angle_beta   90.00
_cell.angle_gamma   90.00
#
_symmetry.space_group_name_H-M   'P 1'
#
loop_
_entity.id
_entity.type
_entity.pdbx_description
1 polymer ?
#
loop_
_entity_poly.entity_id
_entity_poly.type
_entity_poly.pdbx_seq_one_letter_code
_entity_poly.pdbx_strand_id
1 'polypeptide(L)'
;MDELTQLKKKRGNTVRQYSCEFRMLLRMIPFLEHGENEAVAEADAVRMYRQGMPIDWQVEVNRISRIWDLASIETQFELIERNEHDEAILRSNRPRRSEPKQQRDHQRGNTGQPQ
;
A
#
# COMPACT_ATOMS: atom_id res chain seq x y z
N MET A 1 -16.89 15.80 12.22
CA MET A 1 -17.06 15.36 10.82
C MET A 1 -15.96 15.89 9.91
N ASP A 2 -15.65 17.19 9.91
CA ASP A 2 -14.62 17.76 9.02
C ASP A 2 -13.23 17.15 9.21
N GLU A 3 -12.81 16.93 10.46
CA GLU A 3 -11.51 16.30 10.74
C GLU A 3 -11.42 14.86 10.20
N LEU A 4 -12.50 14.09 10.29
CA LEU A 4 -12.53 12.70 9.80
C LEU A 4 -12.45 12.63 8.27
N THR A 5 -13.16 13.53 7.59
CA THR A 5 -13.21 13.57 6.12
C THR A 5 -11.89 14.07 5.51
N GLN A 6 -11.19 14.94 6.23
CA GLN A 6 -9.89 15.46 5.84
C GLN A 6 -8.73 14.53 6.21
N LEU A 7 -8.93 13.58 7.12
CA LEU A 7 -7.88 12.64 7.53
C LEU A 7 -7.43 11.76 6.35
N LYS A 8 -6.16 11.89 5.97
CA LYS A 8 -5.51 11.06 4.94
C LYS A 8 -4.36 10.25 5.53
N LYS A 9 -4.16 9.03 5.03
CA LYS A 9 -2.93 8.26 5.27
C LYS A 9 -1.75 9.05 4.71
N LYS A 10 -0.85 9.50 5.57
CA LYS A 10 0.37 10.20 5.18
C LYS A 10 1.37 9.23 4.56
N ARG A 11 2.13 9.69 3.56
CA ARG A 11 3.23 8.91 2.97
C ARG A 11 4.26 8.59 4.07
N GLY A 12 4.60 7.31 4.23
CA GLY A 12 5.52 6.84 5.27
C GLY A 12 4.83 6.34 6.55
N ASN A 13 3.55 6.65 6.76
CA ASN A 13 2.76 6.03 7.84
C ASN A 13 2.21 4.68 7.38
N THR A 14 2.03 3.76 8.33
CA THR A 14 1.38 2.47 8.09
C THR A 14 -0.15 2.61 8.07
N VAL A 15 -0.85 1.64 7.48
CA VAL A 15 -2.31 1.54 7.58
C VAL A 15 -2.74 1.52 9.03
N ARG A 16 -2.04 0.76 9.87
CA ARG A 16 -2.36 0.63 11.29
C ARG A 16 -2.27 1.96 12.05
N GLN A 17 -1.28 2.80 11.74
CA GLN A 17 -1.17 4.14 12.32
C GLN A 17 -2.34 5.02 11.91
N TYR A 18 -2.69 5.02 10.62
CA TYR A 18 -3.87 5.73 10.11
C TYR A 18 -5.17 5.22 10.76
N SER A 19 -5.36 3.90 10.88
CA SER A 19 -6.55 3.32 11.52
C SER A 19 -6.68 3.73 12.98
N CYS A 20 -5.57 3.81 13.71
CA CYS A 20 -5.56 4.26 15.10
C CYS A 20 -6.04 5.72 15.21
N GLU A 21 -5.48 6.61 14.38
CA GLU A 21 -5.86 8.03 14.34
C GLU A 21 -7.33 8.20 13.94
N PHE A 22 -7.78 7.46 12.92
CA PHE A 22 -9.17 7.47 12.48
C PHE A 22 -10.13 7.01 13.59
N ARG A 23 -9.85 5.90 14.27
CA ARG A 23 -10.70 5.39 15.36
C ARG A 23 -10.73 6.32 16.56
N MET A 24 -9.62 7.01 16.84
CA MET A 24 -9.57 8.02 17.90
C MET A 24 -10.51 9.17 17.58
N LEU A 25 -10.42 9.74 16.38
CA LEU A 25 -11.31 10.83 15.95
C LEU A 25 -12.77 10.39 15.86
N LEU A 26 -13.04 9.20 15.32
CA LEU A 26 -14.39 8.63 15.21
C LEU A 26 -15.07 8.52 16.59
N ARG A 27 -14.31 8.16 17.63
CA ARG A 27 -14.81 8.10 19.01
C ARG A 27 -15.06 9.50 19.60
N MET A 28 -14.34 10.52 19.16
CA MET A 28 -14.47 11.89 19.70
C MET A 28 -15.64 12.67 19.07
N ILE A 29 -16.02 12.36 17.83
CA ILE A 29 -17.07 13.08 17.10
C ILE A 29 -18.40 13.23 17.86
N PRO A 30 -18.98 12.17 18.48
CA PRO A 30 -20.25 12.28 19.20
C PRO A 30 -20.22 13.32 20.33
N PHE A 31 -19.04 13.59 20.89
CA PHE A 31 -18.83 14.55 21.97
C PHE A 31 -18.58 15.99 21.48
N LEU A 32 -18.11 16.16 20.24
CA LEU A 32 -17.68 17.45 19.73
C LEU A 32 -18.78 18.22 18.99
N GLU A 33 -19.69 17.52 18.31
CA GLU A 33 -20.51 18.21 17.29
C GLU A 33 -21.95 18.52 17.70
N HIS A 34 -22.62 17.77 18.57
CA HIS A 34 -24.07 17.97 18.73
C HIS A 34 -24.66 17.90 20.15
N GLY A 35 -23.92 17.53 21.20
CA GLY A 35 -24.50 17.35 22.54
C GLY A 35 -25.55 16.21 22.64
N GLU A 36 -26.04 15.70 21.51
CA GLU A 36 -26.97 14.57 21.38
C GLU A 36 -26.26 13.21 21.36
N ASN A 37 -24.92 13.19 21.38
CA ASN A 37 -24.11 11.97 21.51
C ASN A 37 -24.46 10.88 20.47
N GLU A 38 -24.87 11.30 19.26
CA GLU A 38 -25.23 10.38 18.20
C GLU A 38 -23.98 9.75 17.59
N ALA A 39 -23.98 8.41 17.49
CA ALA A 39 -22.88 7.67 16.91
C ALA A 39 -22.86 7.84 15.38
N VAL A 40 -21.66 7.99 14.81
CA VAL A 40 -21.48 7.99 13.35
C VAL A 40 -21.92 6.64 12.79
N ALA A 41 -22.79 6.66 11.78
CA ALA A 41 -23.23 5.45 11.09
C ALA A 41 -22.03 4.67 10.51
N GLU A 42 -22.04 3.34 10.62
CA GLU A 42 -20.93 2.51 10.18
C GLU A 42 -20.61 2.68 8.69
N ALA A 43 -21.64 2.78 7.85
CA ALA A 43 -21.48 3.00 6.42
C ALA A 43 -20.72 4.31 6.11
N ASP A 44 -20.98 5.35 6.89
CA ASP A 44 -20.29 6.64 6.79
C ASP A 44 -18.85 6.54 7.29
N ALA A 45 -18.63 5.86 8.41
CA ALA A 45 -17.28 5.61 8.92
C ALA A 45 -16.43 4.84 7.89
N VAL A 46 -16.98 3.79 7.27
CA VAL A 46 -16.32 3.02 6.22
C VAL A 46 -16.03 3.89 5.00
N ARG A 47 -17.01 4.69 4.55
CA ARG A 47 -16.82 5.62 3.43
C ARG A 47 -15.69 6.62 3.71
N MET A 48 -15.69 7.25 4.88
CA MET A 48 -14.67 8.22 5.28
C MET A 48 -13.28 7.59 5.41
N TYR A 49 -13.19 6.41 6.04
CA TYR A 49 -11.95 5.64 6.16
C TYR A 49 -11.34 5.36 4.79
N ARG A 50 -12.16 4.89 3.84
CA ARG A 50 -11.70 4.58 2.47
C ARG A 50 -11.23 5.84 1.74
N GLN A 51 -11.96 6.95 1.86
CA GLN A 51 -11.58 8.22 1.25
C GLN A 51 -10.23 8.76 1.79
N GLY A 52 -9.79 8.32 2.96
CA GLY A 52 -8.49 8.66 3.52
C GLY A 52 -7.31 7.86 2.96
N MET A 53 -7.56 6.76 2.24
CA MET A 53 -6.52 5.88 1.70
C MET A 53 -5.99 6.34 0.34
N PRO A 54 -4.79 5.88 -0.09
CA PRO A 54 -4.29 6.08 -1.46
C PRO A 54 -5.29 5.59 -2.53
N ILE A 55 -5.42 6.33 -3.63
CA ILE A 55 -6.43 6.06 -4.68
C ILE A 55 -6.27 4.68 -5.29
N ASP A 56 -5.03 4.28 -5.57
CA ASP A 56 -4.67 2.95 -6.08
C ASP A 56 -5.11 1.84 -5.13
N TRP A 57 -4.97 2.04 -3.81
CA TRP A 57 -5.44 1.08 -2.81
C TRP A 57 -6.97 1.08 -2.69
N GLN A 58 -7.63 2.23 -2.85
CA GLN A 58 -9.11 2.29 -2.89
C GLN A 58 -9.68 1.47 -4.06
N VAL A 59 -9.03 1.53 -5.23
CA VAL A 59 -9.40 0.74 -6.40
C VAL A 59 -9.15 -0.75 -6.14
N GLU A 60 -8.01 -1.10 -5.58
CA GLU A 60 -7.68 -2.51 -5.29
C GLU A 60 -8.64 -3.12 -4.27
N VAL A 61 -8.97 -2.41 -3.18
CA VAL A 61 -9.90 -2.94 -2.18
C VAL A 61 -11.32 -3.12 -2.74
N ASN A 62 -11.77 -2.25 -3.67
CA ASN A 62 -13.04 -2.41 -4.40
C ASN A 62 -13.04 -3.67 -5.27
N ARG A 63 -11.88 -4.08 -5.79
CA ARG A 63 -11.76 -5.27 -6.64
C ARG A 63 -11.88 -6.55 -5.82
N ILE A 64 -11.29 -6.57 -4.62
CA ILE A 64 -11.12 -7.80 -3.83
C ILE A 64 -12.15 -7.97 -2.71
N SER A 65 -12.71 -6.89 -2.17
CA SER A 65 -13.65 -6.97 -1.04
C SER A 65 -15.09 -6.77 -1.47
N ARG A 66 -15.98 -7.60 -0.91
CA ARG A 66 -17.44 -7.41 -0.94
C ARG A 66 -18.01 -7.11 0.45
N ILE A 67 -17.15 -7.00 1.46
CA ILE A 67 -17.51 -6.79 2.85
C ILE A 67 -17.20 -5.34 3.22
N TRP A 68 -18.13 -4.72 3.92
CA TRP A 68 -18.20 -3.28 4.12
C TRP A 68 -18.28 -2.86 5.60
N ASP A 69 -17.87 -3.71 6.54
CA ASP A 69 -17.68 -3.30 7.94
C ASP A 69 -16.27 -2.70 8.15
N LEU A 70 -16.14 -1.86 9.17
CA LEU A 70 -14.91 -1.11 9.39
C LEU A 70 -13.69 -1.99 9.73
N ALA A 71 -13.88 -3.07 10.48
CA ALA A 71 -12.78 -3.95 10.88
C ALA A 71 -12.25 -4.76 9.68
N SER A 72 -13.18 -5.25 8.84
CA SER A 72 -12.83 -5.94 7.60
C SER A 72 -12.08 -5.03 6.65
N ILE A 73 -12.54 -3.78 6.45
CA ILE A 73 -11.86 -2.88 5.50
C ILE A 73 -10.45 -2.50 5.98
N GLU A 74 -10.25 -2.26 7.28
CA GLU A 74 -8.93 -2.05 7.89
C GLU A 74 -7.98 -3.23 7.57
N THR A 75 -8.46 -4.46 7.79
CA THR A 75 -7.69 -5.68 7.53
C THR A 75 -7.30 -5.82 6.05
N GLN A 76 -8.20 -5.45 5.13
CA GLN A 76 -7.91 -5.51 3.70
C GLN A 76 -6.84 -4.49 3.30
N PHE A 77 -6.89 -3.26 3.84
CA PHE A 77 -5.84 -2.30 3.56
C PHE A 77 -4.49 -2.71 4.16
N GLU A 78 -4.47 -3.33 5.34
CA GLU A 78 -3.24 -3.90 5.91
C GLU A 78 -2.65 -5.02 5.03
N LEU A 79 -3.50 -5.82 4.38
CA LEU A 79 -3.06 -6.82 3.40
C LEU A 79 -2.47 -6.16 2.14
N ILE A 80 -3.11 -5.11 1.63
CA ILE A 80 -2.59 -4.36 0.48
C ILE A 80 -1.22 -3.76 0.80
N GLU A 81 -1.05 -3.15 1.98
CA GLU A 81 0.23 -2.57 2.42
C GLU A 81 1.34 -3.64 2.50
N ARG A 82 1.04 -4.83 3.05
CA ARG A 82 1.99 -5.94 3.09
C ARG A 82 2.36 -6.45 1.71
N ASN A 83 1.38 -6.62 0.83
CA ASN A 83 1.63 -7.08 -0.54
C ASN A 83 2.50 -6.09 -1.33
N GLU A 84 2.29 -4.78 -1.17
CA GLU A 84 3.13 -3.76 -1.80
C GLU A 84 4.58 -3.83 -1.30
N HIS A 85 4.76 -4.03 0.01
CA HIS A 85 6.08 -4.18 0.61
C HIS A 85 6.80 -5.46 0.14
N ASP A 86 6.10 -6.59 0.09
CA ASP A 86 6.65 -7.86 -0.39
C ASP A 86 7.05 -7.79 -1.88
N GLU A 87 6.21 -7.17 -2.71
CA GLU A 87 6.52 -6.90 -4.12
C GLU A 87 7.74 -5.98 -4.28
N ALA A 88 7.89 -4.96 -3.44
CA ALA A 88 9.06 -4.09 -3.44
C ALA A 88 10.34 -4.86 -3.11
N ILE A 89 10.30 -5.78 -2.13
CA ILE A 89 11.42 -6.65 -1.78
C ILE A 89 11.77 -7.58 -2.94
N LEU A 90 10.77 -8.25 -3.54
CA LEU A 90 10.98 -9.16 -4.67
C LEU A 90 11.59 -8.45 -5.88
N ARG A 91 11.17 -7.20 -6.15
CA ARG A 91 11.77 -6.36 -7.21
C ARG A 91 13.19 -5.93 -6.87
N SER A 92 13.46 -5.57 -5.61
CA SER A 92 14.80 -5.20 -5.15
C SER A 92 15.78 -6.38 -5.21
N ASN A 93 15.29 -7.61 -5.00
CA ASN A 93 16.10 -8.82 -4.99
C ASN A 93 16.28 -9.46 -6.37
N ARG A 94 15.73 -8.90 -7.46
CA ARG A 94 16.06 -9.37 -8.81
C ARG A 94 17.53 -9.03 -9.11
N PRO A 95 18.41 -10.02 -9.34
CA PRO A 95 19.74 -9.74 -9.82
C PRO A 95 19.59 -8.95 -11.12
N ARG A 96 20.23 -7.79 -11.22
CA ARG A 96 20.46 -7.17 -12.53
C ARG A 96 21.18 -8.23 -13.34
N ARG A 97 20.50 -8.82 -14.32
CA ARG A 97 21.08 -9.79 -15.24
C ARG A 97 22.13 -9.03 -16.03
N SER A 98 23.35 -9.01 -15.50
CA SER A 98 24.53 -8.47 -16.16
C SER A 98 24.58 -9.12 -17.54
N GLU A 99 24.58 -8.30 -18.58
CA GLU A 99 24.73 -8.75 -19.96
C GLU A 99 25.91 -9.73 -20.05
N PRO A 100 25.80 -10.81 -20.84
CA PRO A 100 26.94 -11.70 -21.05
C PRO A 100 28.04 -10.88 -21.72
N LYS A 101 29.10 -10.57 -20.97
CA LYS A 101 30.36 -10.07 -21.54
C LYS A 101 30.78 -11.06 -22.61
N GLN A 102 30.68 -10.65 -23.87
CA GLN A 102 31.30 -11.36 -24.99
C GLN A 102 32.79 -11.44 -24.70
N GLN A 103 33.23 -12.59 -24.22
CA GLN A 103 34.62 -12.93 -24.05
C GLN A 103 35.18 -13.19 -25.46
N ARG A 104 35.65 -12.14 -26.14
CA ARG A 104 36.54 -12.29 -27.29
C ARG A 104 37.96 -12.51 -26.79
N ASP A 105 38.20 -13.72 -26.29
CA ASP A 105 39.55 -14.28 -26.22
C ASP A 105 39.85 -14.93 -27.57
N HIS A 106 40.69 -14.30 -28.39
CA HIS A 106 41.46 -14.98 -29.43
C HIS A 106 42.87 -14.40 -29.41
N GLN A 107 43.67 -14.86 -28.43
CA GLN A 107 45.12 -14.82 -28.53
C GLN A 107 45.61 -15.97 -29.41
N ARG A 108 46.19 -15.58 -30.55
CA ARG A 108 47.55 -15.96 -30.99
C ARG A 108 47.91 -17.46 -30.99
N GLY A 109 47.92 -18.07 -32.18
CA GLY A 109 48.59 -19.33 -32.48
C GLY A 109 49.44 -19.20 -33.74
N ASN A 110 50.75 -19.27 -33.55
CA ASN A 110 51.80 -19.24 -34.58
C ASN A 110 51.96 -20.62 -35.25
N THR A 111 52.59 -20.63 -36.44
CA THR A 111 53.24 -21.76 -37.15
C THR A 111 52.40 -22.74 -37.99
N GLY A 112 52.70 -22.82 -39.30
CA GLY A 112 52.62 -24.07 -40.09
C GLY A 112 52.15 -24.02 -41.56
N GLN A 113 53.12 -23.94 -42.51
CA GLN A 113 53.14 -24.59 -43.87
C GLN A 113 52.18 -24.12 -45.00
N PRO A 114 52.35 -24.58 -46.28
CA PRO A 114 53.54 -24.70 -47.14
C PRO A 114 53.28 -24.19 -48.60
N GLN A 115 54.32 -24.33 -49.45
CA GLN A 115 54.44 -24.14 -50.93
C GLN A 115 55.10 -22.85 -51.40
#